data_AF-A0A938E1L6-F1
#
_entry.id   AF-A0A938E1L6-F1
#
_cell.length_a   1.000
_cell.length_b   1.000
_cell.length_c   1.000
_cell.angle_alpha   90.00
_cell.angle_beta   90.00
_cell.angle_gamma   90.00
#
_symmetry.space_group_name_H-M   'P 1'
#
loop_
_entity.id
_entity.type
_entity.pdbx_description
1 polymer ?
#
loop_
_entity_poly.entity_id
_entity_poly.type
_entity_poly.pdbx_seq_one_letter_code
_entity_poly.pdbx_strand_id
1 'polypeptide(L)' 'MDQDLKVFGTANLYVASSSVFPTAGISNPTLTIVALALRLADHLARLGLR' A
#
# COMPACT_ATOMS: atom_id res chain seq x y z
N MET A 1 6.34 5.33 -5.16
CA MET A 1 5.06 4.61 -5.22
C MET A 1 3.97 5.62 -5.54
N ASP A 2 2.93 5.22 -6.25
CA ASP A 2 1.73 6.06 -6.38
C ASP A 2 0.78 5.87 -5.19
N GLN A 3 -0.41 6.48 -5.29
CA GLN A 3 -1.47 6.40 -4.27
C GLN A 3 -2.00 4.98 -4.04
N ASP A 4 -1.82 4.06 -4.99
CA ASP A 4 -2.25 2.67 -4.89
C ASP A 4 -1.11 1.76 -4.43
N LEU A 5 -0.03 2.34 -3.89
CA LEU A 5 1.14 1.63 -3.38
C LEU A 5 1.92 0.89 -4.47
N LYS A 6 1.69 1.21 -5.75
CA LYS A 6 2.39 0.61 -6.88
C LYS A 6 3.77 1.22 -7.05
N VAL A 7 4.76 0.39 -7.34
CA VAL A 7 6.12 0.83 -7.64
C VAL A 7 6.18 1.49 -9.02
N PHE A 8 6.69 2.73 -9.06
CA PHE A 8 6.90 3.45 -10.30
C PHE A 8 7.84 2.67 -11.23
N GLY A 9 7.52 2.64 -12.53
CA GLY A 9 8.28 1.88 -13.52
C GLY A 9 8.04 0.37 -13.51
N THR A 10 7.10 -0.13 -12.69
CA THR A 10 6.72 -1.55 -12.68
C THR A 10 5.28 -1.75 -13.12
N ALA A 11 4.94 -2.95 -13.59
CA ALA A 11 3.59 -3.28 -14.03
C ALA A 11 2.67 -3.71 -12.87
N ASN A 12 3.20 -4.49 -11.93
CA ASN A 12 2.42 -5.27 -10.95
C ASN A 12 3.12 -5.44 -9.58
N LEU A 13 4.07 -4.57 -9.23
CA LEU A 13 4.74 -4.60 -7.93
C LEU A 13 4.12 -3.58 -6.98
N TYR A 14 3.72 -4.02 -5.79
CA TYR A 14 3.07 -3.22 -4.76
C TYR A 14 3.73 -3.43 -3.40
N VAL A 15 3.72 -2.41 -2.54
CA VAL A 15 4.33 -2.47 -1.19
C VAL A 15 3.38 -1.91 -0.14
N ALA A 16 2.94 -2.73 0.82
CA ALA A 16 2.16 -2.30 1.98
C ALA A 16 2.99 -2.46 3.27
N SER A 17 3.69 -1.39 3.66
CA SER A 17 4.58 -1.37 4.83
C SER A 17 4.74 0.05 5.37
N SER A 18 5.37 0.24 6.53
CA SER A 18 5.68 1.57 7.08
C SER A 18 6.62 2.40 6.19
N SER A 19 7.37 1.77 5.30
CA SER A 19 8.27 2.46 4.35
C SER A 19 7.53 3.36 3.35
N VAL A 20 6.21 3.21 3.21
CA VAL A 20 5.39 4.04 2.31
C VAL A 20 4.93 5.35 2.96
N PHE A 21 5.19 5.54 4.24
CA PHE A 21 4.81 6.77 4.93
C PHE A 21 5.73 7.91 4.48
N PRO A 22 5.17 9.06 4.03
CA PRO A 22 5.96 10.18 3.52
C PRO A 22 6.80 10.86 4.61
N THR A 23 6.41 10.67 5.88
CA THR A 23 7.10 11.20 7.05
C THR A 23 7.10 10.17 8.16
N ALA A 24 8.19 10.11 8.93
CA ALA A 24 8.20 9.34 10.18
C ALA A 24 7.18 9.95 11.16
N GLY A 25 6.24 9.14 11.62
CA GLY A 25 5.27 9.51 12.66
C GLY A 25 5.59 8.82 13.98
N ILE A 26 5.28 9.49 15.09
CA ILE A 26 5.46 8.94 16.46
C ILE A 26 4.33 7.94 16.83
N SER A 27 3.35 7.74 15.95
CA SER A 27 2.18 6.87 16.22
C SER A 27 2.44 5.39 15.88
N ASN A 28 1.70 4.50 16.56
CA ASN A 28 1.73 3.05 16.35
C ASN A 28 1.30 2.71 14.90
N PRO A 29 2.24 2.33 14.02
CA PRO A 29 1.99 2.26 12.58
C PRO A 29 1.13 1.06 12.17
N THR A 30 0.96 0.08 13.06
CA THR A 30 0.33 -1.21 12.78
C THR A 30 -1.08 -1.05 12.20
N LEU A 31 -1.94 -0.24 12.84
CA LEU A 31 -3.33 -0.07 12.38
C LEU A 31 -3.39 0.62 11.01
N THR A 32 -2.50 1.60 10.79
CA THR A 32 -2.40 2.28 9.49
C THR A 32 -1.92 1.33 8.40
N ILE A 33 -0.92 0.49 8.67
CA ILE A 33 -0.44 -0.53 7.71
C ILE A 33 -1.56 -1.53 7.38
N VAL A 34 -2.31 -2.00 8.37
CA VAL A 34 -3.45 -2.91 8.15
C VAL A 34 -4.52 -2.25 7.27
N ALA A 35 -4.88 -0.99 7.54
CA ALA A 35 -5.84 -0.25 6.74
C ALA A 35 -5.38 -0.08 5.28
N LEU A 36 -4.08 0.21 5.07
CA LEU A 36 -3.49 0.30 3.73
C LEU A 36 -3.49 -1.05 3.01
N ALA A 37 -3.21 -2.15 3.71
CA ALA A 37 -3.22 -3.49 3.15
C ALA A 37 -4.63 -3.92 2.70
N LEU A 38 -5.67 -3.64 3.50
CA LEU A 38 -7.05 -3.90 3.13
C LEU A 38 -7.46 -3.09 1.89
N ARG A 39 -7.13 -1.80 1.84
CA ARG A 39 -7.39 -0.95 0.67
C ARG A 39 -6.68 -1.46 -0.58
N LEU A 40 -5.44 -1.94 -0.45
CA LEU A 40 -4.69 -2.53 -1.56
C LEU A 40 -5.34 -3.83 -2.04
N ALA A 41 -5.80 -4.70 -1.13
CA ALA A 41 -6.50 -5.93 -1.49
C ALA A 41 -7.76 -5.64 -2.33
N ASP A 42 -8.56 -4.65 -1.93
CA ASP A 42 -9.73 -4.22 -2.70
C ASP A 42 -9.36 -3.67 -4.08
N HIS A 43 -8.25 -2.91 -4.17
CA HIS A 43 -7.75 -2.39 -5.44
C HIS A 43 -7.34 -3.53 -6.39
N LEU A 44 -6.57 -4.51 -5.90
CA LEU A 44 -6.13 -5.65 -6.69
C LEU A 44 -7.30 -6.54 -7.14
N ALA A 45 -8.27 -6.76 -6.26
CA ALA A 45 -9.49 -7.50 -6.59
C ALA A 45 -10.29 -6.83 -7.72
N ARG A 46 -10.37 -5.48 -7.74
CA ARG A 46 -11.01 -4.72 -8.82
C ARG A 46 -10.24 -4.78 -10.14
N LEU A 47 -8.91 -4.89 -10.09
CA LEU A 47 -8.08 -5.06 -11.29
C LEU A 47 -8.15 -6.46 -11.90
N GLY A 48 -8.83 -7.41 -11.25
CA GLY A 48 -8.94 -8.80 -11.72
C GLY A 48 -7.71 -9.65 -11.42
N LEU A 49 -6.78 -9.14 -10.61
CA LEU A 49 -5.69 -9.93 -10.02
C LEU A 49 -6.28 -10.69 -8.81
N ARG A 50 -6.86 -11.86 -9.09
CA ARG A 50 -7.28 -12.84 -8.07
C ARG A 50 -6.19 -13.88 -7.88
#